data_AF-A0AAV4JKX2-F1
#
_entry.id   AF-A0AAV4JKX2-F1
#
_cell.length_a   1.000
_cell.length_b   1.000
_cell.length_c   1.000
_cell.angle_alpha   90.00
_cell.angle_beta   90.00
_cell.angle_gamma   90.00
#
_symmetry.space_group_name_H-M   'P 1'
#
loop_
_entity.id
_entity.type
_entity.pdbx_description
1 polymer ?
#
loop_
_entity_poly.entity_id
_entity_poly.type
_entity_poly.pdbx_seq_one_letter_code
_entity_poly.pdbx_strand_id
1 'polypeptide(L)'
;MVDVCDRCQEQKPRNAKLPLLQHGERNLRWEKVACGLFEIQGRHYMVTVDYFSNFIEVDYQTSISTKSVITKLKGNFARYGVPKMLVTDSGSQYSSTELGVFTSRWGIHHTMSAPSKLNSLVSSKTRKTNDGEDFGQRGGSV
;
A
#
# COMPACT_ATOMS: atom_id res chain seq x y z
N MET A 1 27.59 -25.23 22.50
CA MET A 1 26.24 -25.53 23.02
C MET A 1 25.69 -24.25 23.62
N VAL A 2 24.90 -23.49 22.85
CA VAL A 2 24.42 -22.13 23.23
C VAL A 2 23.03 -22.20 23.91
N ASP A 3 22.38 -23.36 23.89
CA ASP A 3 21.04 -23.56 24.45
C ASP A 3 20.97 -23.72 25.97
N VAL A 4 22.11 -23.76 26.66
CA VAL A 4 22.18 -23.99 28.11
C VAL A 4 22.64 -22.75 28.89
N CYS A 5 23.05 -21.68 28.20
CA CYS A 5 23.52 -20.46 28.87
C CYS A 5 22.38 -19.46 29.06
N ASP A 6 21.97 -19.24 30.30
CA ASP A 6 20.90 -18.31 30.68
C ASP A 6 21.16 -16.88 30.15
N ARG A 7 22.40 -16.38 30.26
CA ARG A 7 22.80 -15.07 29.74
C ARG A 7 22.67 -14.97 28.21
N CYS A 8 22.89 -16.06 27.49
CA CYS A 8 22.73 -16.09 26.03
C CYS A 8 21.25 -16.22 25.63
N GLN A 9 20.40 -16.86 26.45
CA GLN A 9 18.96 -16.90 26.23
C GLN A 9 18.31 -15.52 26.46
N GLU A 10 18.78 -14.76 27.45
CA GLU A 10 18.30 -13.39 27.72
C GLU A 10 18.61 -12.42 26.57
N GLN A 11 19.70 -12.65 25.84
CA GLN A 11 20.12 -11.85 24.68
C GLN A 11 19.60 -12.41 23.34
N LYS A 12 18.77 -13.46 23.34
CA LYS A 12 18.15 -13.95 22.09
C LYS A 12 17.22 -12.85 21.55
N PRO A 13 17.33 -12.47 20.26
CA PRO A 13 16.40 -11.52 19.67
C PRO A 13 14.98 -12.10 19.76
N ARG A 14 14.12 -11.52 20.62
CA ARG A 14 12.71 -11.93 20.82
C ARG A 14 11.87 -11.84 19.55
N ASN A 15 12.39 -11.17 18.52
CA ASN A 15 11.78 -11.04 17.22
C ASN A 15 12.55 -11.91 16.21
N ALA A 16 12.40 -13.23 16.30
CA ALA A 16 12.52 -14.01 15.08
C ALA A 16 11.44 -13.46 14.14
N LYS A 17 11.84 -12.66 13.14
CA LYS A 17 10.93 -12.24 12.07
C LYS A 17 10.31 -13.52 11.57
N LEU A 18 9.00 -13.71 11.81
CA LEU A 18 8.31 -14.88 11.26
C LEU A 18 8.72 -14.95 9.79
N PRO A 19 9.10 -16.13 9.28
CA PRO A 19 9.22 -16.31 7.83
C PRO A 19 7.93 -15.74 7.27
N LEU A 20 8.05 -14.71 6.43
CA LEU A 20 6.90 -14.18 5.73
C LEU A 20 6.36 -15.38 4.97
N LEU A 21 5.29 -15.99 5.48
CA LEU A 21 4.57 -17.03 4.78
C LEU A 21 4.04 -16.32 3.54
N GLN A 22 4.82 -16.35 2.47
CA GLN A 22 4.39 -15.93 1.17
C GLN A 22 3.41 -17.02 0.75
N HIS A 23 2.16 -16.84 1.20
CA HIS A 23 1.06 -17.70 0.81
C HIS A 23 1.09 -17.75 -0.73
N GLY A 24 0.82 -18.92 -1.30
CA GLY A 24 0.89 -19.19 -2.74
C GLY A 24 -0.09 -18.34 -3.55
N GLU A 25 0.15 -17.05 -3.62
CA GLU A 25 -0.57 -16.10 -4.44
C GLU A 25 -0.07 -16.32 -5.86
N ARG A 26 -1.01 -16.58 -6.77
CA ARG A 26 -0.73 -16.53 -8.20
C ARG A 26 -0.26 -15.12 -8.50
N ASN A 27 1.05 -14.99 -8.57
CA ASN A 27 1.77 -13.73 -8.63
C ASN A 27 1.67 -13.16 -10.04
N LEU A 28 0.49 -12.63 -10.38
CA LEU A 28 0.28 -11.86 -11.60
C LEU A 28 0.39 -10.37 -11.29
N ARG A 29 0.89 -9.61 -12.28
CA ARG A 29 0.95 -8.15 -12.22
C ARG A 29 -0.43 -7.60 -11.89
N TRP A 30 -0.50 -6.66 -10.95
CA TRP A 30 -1.73 -5.95 -10.60
C TRP A 30 -2.87 -6.82 -10.04
N GLU A 31 -2.63 -8.09 -9.72
CA GLU A 31 -3.66 -8.97 -9.14
C GLU A 31 -3.97 -8.57 -7.69
N LYS A 32 -2.96 -8.09 -6.96
CA LYS A 32 -3.06 -7.64 -5.58
C LYS A 32 -2.36 -6.29 -5.42
N VAL A 33 -3.12 -5.31 -4.94
CA VAL A 33 -2.62 -3.94 -4.76
C VAL A 33 -2.83 -3.45 -3.33
N ALA A 34 -1.86 -2.72 -2.81
CA ALA A 34 -1.94 -1.97 -1.57
C ALA A 34 -2.29 -0.51 -1.88
N CYS A 35 -3.14 0.13 -1.09
CA CYS A 35 -3.48 1.55 -1.25
C CYS A 35 -3.54 2.25 0.11
N GLY A 36 -2.85 3.38 0.24
CA GLY A 36 -2.85 4.20 1.45
C GLY A 36 -2.84 5.69 1.16
N LEU A 37 -3.27 6.49 2.12
CA LEU A 37 -3.20 7.96 2.05
C LEU A 37 -1.98 8.49 2.81
N PHE A 38 -1.34 9.49 2.22
CA PHE A 38 -0.18 10.18 2.78
C PHE A 38 -0.38 11.69 2.71
N GLU A 39 0.19 12.41 3.67
CA GLU A 39 0.24 13.86 3.66
C GLU A 39 1.70 14.32 3.64
N ILE A 40 2.01 15.22 2.72
CA ILE A 40 3.33 15.84 2.59
C ILE A 40 3.11 17.34 2.44
N GLN A 41 3.62 18.14 3.37
CA GLN A 41 3.52 19.61 3.35
C GLN A 41 2.07 20.13 3.17
N GLY A 42 1.11 19.53 3.87
CA GLY A 42 -0.31 19.92 3.78
C GLY A 42 -1.01 19.50 2.48
N ARG A 43 -0.36 18.67 1.65
CA ARG A 43 -0.93 18.10 0.42
C ARG A 43 -1.18 16.62 0.60
N HIS A 44 -2.33 16.15 0.16
CA HIS A 44 -2.72 14.74 0.27
C HIS A 44 -2.41 13.97 -1.01
N TYR A 45 -1.93 12.75 -0.83
CA TYR A 45 -1.56 11.83 -1.89
C TYR A 45 -2.14 10.46 -1.59
N MET A 46 -2.64 9.79 -2.63
CA MET A 46 -3.01 8.38 -2.57
C MET A 46 -1.92 7.59 -3.27
N VAL A 47 -1.32 6.64 -2.55
CA VAL A 47 -0.25 5.79 -3.09
C VAL A 47 -0.81 4.39 -3.27
N THR A 48 -0.75 3.88 -4.49
CA THR A 48 -1.10 2.50 -4.83
C THR A 48 0.17 1.72 -5.17
N VAL A 49 0.31 0.52 -4.62
CA VAL A 49 1.49 -0.31 -4.79
C VAL A 49 1.09 -1.70 -5.25
N ASP A 50 1.65 -2.16 -6.36
CA ASP A 50 1.52 -3.54 -6.81
C ASP A 50 2.37 -4.47 -5.94
N TYR A 51 1.79 -5.58 -5.48
CA TYR A 51 2.52 -6.57 -4.70
C TYR A 51 3.49 -7.39 -5.55
N PHE A 52 3.18 -7.59 -6.84
CA PHE A 52 4.02 -8.42 -7.72
C PHE A 52 5.28 -7.68 -8.19
N SER A 53 5.10 -6.53 -8.85
CA SER A 53 6.20 -5.78 -9.45
C SER A 53 6.85 -4.75 -8.53
N ASN A 54 6.23 -4.45 -7.38
CA ASN A 54 6.54 -3.28 -6.55
C ASN A 54 6.36 -1.95 -7.27
N PHE A 55 5.64 -1.91 -8.40
CA PHE A 55 5.28 -0.66 -9.08
C PHE A 55 4.46 0.24 -8.15
N ILE A 56 4.78 1.53 -8.16
CA ILE A 56 4.15 2.55 -7.31
C ILE A 56 3.45 3.56 -8.22
N GLU A 57 2.16 3.75 -7.98
CA GLU A 57 1.36 4.81 -8.57
C GLU A 57 1.03 5.85 -7.49
N VAL A 58 1.22 7.14 -7.79
CA VAL A 58 0.96 8.23 -6.83
C VAL A 58 -0.04 9.19 -7.44
N ASP A 59 -1.18 9.36 -6.76
CA ASP A 59 -2.25 10.25 -7.16
C ASP A 59 -2.36 11.43 -6.19
N TYR A 60 -2.24 12.65 -6.70
CA TYR A 60 -2.58 13.84 -5.91
C TYR A 60 -4.09 13.90 -5.65
N GLN A 61 -4.46 14.23 -4.41
CA GLN A 61 -5.82 14.31 -3.90
C GLN A 61 -6.05 15.71 -3.31
N THR A 62 -7.10 16.42 -3.78
CA THR A 62 -7.53 17.69 -3.17
C THR A 62 -8.38 17.47 -1.93
N SER A 63 -8.95 16.26 -1.76
CA SER A 63 -9.79 15.87 -0.63
C SER A 63 -9.52 14.42 -0.26
N ILE A 64 -9.55 14.10 1.04
CA ILE A 64 -9.41 12.74 1.59
C ILE A 64 -10.74 11.96 1.67
N SER A 65 -11.80 12.46 1.02
CA SER A 65 -13.10 11.80 1.04
C SER A 65 -13.09 10.45 0.31
N THR A 66 -13.95 9.52 0.73
CA THR A 66 -14.11 8.22 0.06
C THR A 66 -14.38 8.37 -1.44
N LYS A 67 -15.23 9.31 -1.83
CA LYS A 67 -15.55 9.58 -3.25
C LYS A 67 -14.30 9.93 -4.06
N SER A 68 -13.42 10.75 -3.49
CA SER A 68 -12.17 11.13 -4.12
C SER A 68 -11.24 9.93 -4.28
N VAL A 69 -11.15 9.08 -3.24
CA VAL A 69 -10.40 7.81 -3.27
C VAL A 69 -10.94 6.86 -4.34
N ILE A 70 -12.25 6.61 -4.38
CA ILE A 70 -12.87 5.73 -5.37
C ILE A 70 -12.63 6.24 -6.79
N THR A 71 -12.69 7.57 -6.99
CA THR A 71 -12.46 8.18 -8.31
C THR A 71 -11.04 7.89 -8.80
N LYS A 72 -10.02 8.06 -7.93
CA LYS A 72 -8.64 7.71 -8.29
C LYS A 72 -8.44 6.21 -8.48
N LEU A 73 -9.01 5.37 -7.62
CA LEU A 73 -8.95 3.91 -7.79
C LEU A 73 -9.54 3.47 -9.13
N LYS A 74 -10.69 4.02 -9.54
CA LYS A 74 -11.27 3.75 -10.86
C LYS A 74 -10.33 4.14 -12.00
N GLY A 75 -9.65 5.29 -11.89
CA GLY A 75 -8.63 5.71 -12.85
C GLY A 75 -7.46 4.74 -12.93
N ASN A 76 -6.97 4.25 -11.79
CA ASN A 76 -5.87 3.28 -11.74
C ASN A 76 -6.32 1.93 -12.33
N PHE A 77 -7.54 1.49 -12.01
CA PHE A 77 -8.08 0.23 -12.51
C PHE A 77 -8.40 0.27 -14.01
N ALA A 78 -8.75 1.43 -14.55
CA ALA A 78 -8.93 1.61 -15.99
C ALA A 78 -7.61 1.50 -16.76
N ARG A 79 -6.49 1.91 -16.16
CA ARG A 79 -5.15 1.87 -16.79
C ARG A 79 -4.50 0.49 -16.72
N TYR A 80 -4.59 -0.17 -15.57
CA TYR A 80 -3.82 -1.39 -15.28
C TYR A 80 -4.67 -2.65 -15.15
N GLY A 81 -6.00 -2.50 -15.16
CA GLY A 81 -6.95 -3.57 -14.92
C GLY A 81 -7.49 -3.57 -13.48
N VAL A 82 -8.57 -4.34 -13.29
CA VAL A 82 -9.23 -4.47 -11.99
C VAL A 82 -8.47 -5.53 -11.17
N PRO A 83 -7.94 -5.19 -9.99
CA PRO A 83 -7.27 -6.14 -9.13
C PRO A 83 -8.28 -7.11 -8.50
N LYS A 84 -7.83 -8.32 -8.14
CA LYS A 84 -8.66 -9.25 -7.35
C LYS A 84 -8.68 -8.88 -5.88
N MET A 85 -7.58 -8.32 -5.37
CA MET A 85 -7.44 -7.95 -3.97
C MET A 85 -6.95 -6.52 -3.81
N LEU A 86 -7.67 -5.75 -2.99
CA LEU A 86 -7.30 -4.41 -2.57
C LEU A 86 -7.02 -4.43 -1.07
N VAL A 87 -5.79 -4.10 -0.68
CA VAL A 87 -5.37 -3.97 0.71
C VAL A 87 -5.27 -2.49 1.05
N THR A 88 -6.02 -2.02 2.04
CA THR A 88 -5.97 -0.62 2.48
C THR A 88 -5.52 -0.48 3.92
N ASP A 89 -5.21 0.75 4.35
CA ASP A 89 -5.04 1.04 5.77
C ASP A 89 -6.43 1.09 6.45
N SER A 90 -6.43 1.26 7.78
CA SER A 90 -7.65 1.35 8.57
C SER A 90 -8.26 2.76 8.63
N GLY A 91 -7.98 3.61 7.66
CA GLY A 91 -8.56 4.95 7.56
C GLY A 91 -10.08 4.92 7.36
N SER A 92 -10.77 5.95 7.87
CA SER A 92 -12.24 6.04 7.84
C SER A 92 -12.81 6.05 6.42
N GLN A 93 -12.05 6.59 5.47
CA GLN A 93 -12.35 6.56 4.04
C GLN A 93 -12.44 5.13 3.51
N TYR A 94 -11.64 4.21 4.05
CA TYR A 94 -11.60 2.82 3.63
C TYR A 94 -12.60 1.91 4.35
N SER A 95 -13.08 2.30 5.54
CA SER A 95 -14.16 1.59 6.24
C SER A 95 -15.58 2.00 5.81
N SER A 96 -15.69 2.93 4.86
CA SER A 96 -16.98 3.49 4.47
C SER A 96 -17.85 2.51 3.66
N THR A 97 -19.16 2.56 3.86
CA THR A 97 -20.14 1.76 3.11
C THR A 97 -20.00 1.96 1.60
N GLU A 98 -19.69 3.19 1.17
CA GLU A 98 -19.52 3.52 -0.25
C GLU A 98 -18.35 2.76 -0.88
N LEU A 99 -17.22 2.60 -0.17
CA LEU A 99 -16.11 1.79 -0.66
C LEU A 99 -16.48 0.30 -0.69
N GLY A 100 -17.17 -0.21 0.33
CA GLY A 100 -17.62 -1.60 0.38
C GLY A 100 -18.58 -1.96 -0.77
N VAL A 101 -19.51 -1.06 -1.11
CA VAL A 101 -20.40 -1.23 -2.27
C VAL A 101 -19.60 -1.20 -3.58
N PHE A 102 -18.63 -0.30 -3.70
CA PHE A 102 -17.75 -0.22 -4.87
C PHE A 102 -16.95 -1.51 -5.07
N THR A 103 -16.26 -2.00 -4.05
CA THR A 103 -15.41 -3.20 -4.15
C THR A 103 -16.24 -4.44 -4.43
N SER A 104 -17.40 -4.59 -3.78
CA SER A 104 -18.35 -5.67 -4.05
C SER A 104 -18.84 -5.65 -5.50
N ARG A 105 -19.27 -4.48 -6.01
CA ARG A 105 -19.76 -4.34 -7.39
C ARG A 105 -18.69 -4.64 -8.44
N TRP A 106 -17.41 -4.42 -8.11
CA TRP A 106 -16.29 -4.66 -9.00
C TRP A 106 -15.66 -6.06 -8.81
N GLY A 107 -16.21 -6.88 -7.91
CA GLY A 107 -15.66 -8.22 -7.62
C GLY A 107 -14.29 -8.20 -6.95
N ILE A 108 -13.99 -7.13 -6.21
CA ILE A 108 -12.70 -6.93 -5.54
C ILE A 108 -12.81 -7.39 -4.09
N HIS A 109 -11.92 -8.29 -3.68
CA HIS A 109 -11.75 -8.63 -2.27
C HIS A 109 -11.00 -7.51 -1.55
N HIS A 110 -11.74 -6.74 -0.76
CA HIS A 110 -11.18 -5.66 0.06
C HIS A 110 -10.76 -6.18 1.43
N THR A 111 -9.55 -5.85 1.86
CA THR A 111 -9.04 -6.18 3.20
C THR A 111 -8.36 -4.96 3.80
N MET A 112 -8.63 -4.71 5.07
CA MET A 112 -7.99 -3.64 5.81
C MET A 112 -6.81 -4.22 6.60
N SER A 113 -5.68 -3.53 6.52
CA SER A 113 -4.46 -3.84 7.26
C SER A 113 -4.17 -2.76 8.29
N ALA A 114 -3.46 -3.11 9.36
CA ALA A 114 -3.05 -2.13 10.36
C ALA A 114 -2.22 -1.01 9.69
N PRO A 115 -2.48 0.28 9.99
CA PRO A 115 -1.82 1.41 9.34
C PRO A 115 -0.29 1.30 9.37
N SER A 116 0.25 0.86 10.50
CA SER A 116 1.70 0.68 10.70
C SER A 116 2.31 -0.32 9.72
N LYS A 117 1.59 -1.40 9.36
CA LYS A 117 2.07 -2.41 8.42
C LYS A 117 2.03 -1.89 6.99
N LEU A 118 0.93 -1.25 6.59
CA LEU A 118 0.81 -0.71 5.24
C LEU A 118 1.75 0.47 5.01
N ASN A 119 1.80 1.41 5.95
CA ASN A 119 2.68 2.58 5.84
C ASN A 119 4.14 2.16 5.82
N SER A 120 4.52 1.12 6.56
CA SER A 120 5.85 0.52 6.47
C SER A 120 6.11 -0.12 5.11
N LEU A 121 5.14 -0.85 4.53
CA LEU A 121 5.26 -1.42 3.19
C LEU A 121 5.40 -0.35 2.10
N VAL A 122 4.56 0.68 2.16
CA VAL A 122 4.63 1.80 1.21
C VAL A 122 5.94 2.57 1.41
N SER A 123 6.27 2.97 2.64
CA SER A 123 7.49 3.74 2.92
C SER A 123 8.78 2.97 2.61
N SER A 124 8.84 1.68 2.90
CA SER A 124 10.00 0.84 2.57
C SER A 124 10.17 0.62 1.07
N LYS A 125 9.08 0.67 0.29
CA LYS A 125 9.13 0.61 -1.16
C LYS A 125 9.47 1.97 -1.77
N THR A 126 8.84 3.06 -1.31
CA THR A 126 9.10 4.43 -1.77
C THR A 126 10.53 4.89 -1.44
N ARG A 127 11.11 4.51 -0.30
CA ARG A 127 12.52 4.83 0.03
C ARG A 127 13.51 4.25 -0.97
N LYS A 128 13.25 3.06 -1.51
CA LYS A 128 14.12 2.42 -2.50
C LYS A 128 14.04 3.08 -3.88
N THR A 129 12.93 3.77 -4.17
CA THR A 129 12.75 4.51 -5.43
C THR A 129 13.47 5.86 -5.42
N ASN A 130 13.83 6.39 -4.25
CA ASN A 130 14.55 7.67 -4.11
C ASN A 130 16.07 7.55 -4.33
N ASP A 131 16.59 6.35 -4.56
CA ASP A 131 18.02 6.14 -4.91
C ASP A 131 18.30 6.38 -6.41
N GLY A 132 17.32 6.87 -7.17
CA GLY A 132 17.53 7.35 -8.52
C GLY A 132 16.22 7.74 -9.20
N GLU A 133 15.83 9.01 -9.06
CA GLU A 133 15.30 9.84 -10.16
C GLU A 133 14.96 11.25 -9.63
N ASP A 134 15.65 12.22 -10.21
CA ASP A 134 15.45 13.66 -10.05
C ASP A 134 14.05 14.04 -10.54
N PHE A 135 13.16 14.45 -9.63
CA PHE A 135 11.86 15.01 -9.97
C PHE A 135 12.06 16.42 -10.57
N GLY A 136 12.42 16.44 -11.85
CA GLY A 136 12.51 17.63 -12.67
C GLY A 136 11.17 18.37 -12.71
N GLN A 137 11.17 19.59 -12.20
CA GLN A 137 10.10 20.56 -12.35
C GLN A 137 9.81 20.77 -13.84
N ARG A 138 8.57 20.50 -14.28
CA ARG A 138 8.02 21.11 -15.50
C ARG A 138 6.75 21.87 -15.12
N GLY A 139 6.96 23.12 -14.73
CA GLY A 139 5.95 24.15 -14.88
C GLY A 139 5.80 24.47 -16.37
N GLY A 140 4.61 24.28 -16.90
CA GLY A 140 4.21 24.75 -18.22
C GLY A 140 3.03 25.69 -18.05
N SER A 141 3.31 26.98 -18.04
CA SER A 141 2.32 28.04 -18.27
C SER A 141 1.90 28.00 -19.73
N VAL A 142 0.59 28.03 -19.97
CA VAL A 142 -0.02 28.62 -21.17
C VAL A 142 -1.16 29.50 -20.68
#